data_AF-A0A0S8JIU3-F1
#
_entry.id   AF-A0A0S8JIU3-F1
#
_cell.length_a   1.000
_cell.length_b   1.000
_cell.length_c   1.000
_cell.angle_alpha   90.00
_cell.angle_beta   90.00
_cell.angle_gamma   90.00
#
_symmetry.space_group_name_H-M   'P 1'
#
loop_
_entity.id
_entity.type
_entity.pdbx_description
1 polymer ?
#
loop_
_entity_poly.entity_id
_entity_poly.type
_entity_poly.pdbx_seq_one_letter_code
_entity_poly.pdbx_strand_id
1 'polypeptide(L)'
;MEGSRRETLIGFFIVLVVVFGVYVATLPPTVSFWDCGEFIAVSYILGVPHPPGSPLYVLVGRVVAILLSMFDEVAFRLNLFSAISGALACALLFVLIVKVVREWHGKLLKLEERLILYAAAAAASFMIAFSSTFWDNSIEAEVYSPVAVIMLIVTLLALIWQDRVREAGSKKLLIVSVYLLSLSIGIHLSAMLVALPLMIFVVIWNRDSVFDKRFVPAILALVSIWGVVRLSEAWTGTTAFIIGAVLAGLALYVAWERTWKVDHPAVLGTIAALAFCLWGLWKGEIVLFAAGVGAFLVFAYWGGKLYQDWK
;
A
#
# COMPACT_ATOMS: atom_id res chain seq x y z
N MET A 1 -29.89 -4.78 -6.12
CA MET A 1 -28.49 -4.54 -5.68
C MET A 1 -27.50 -5.47 -6.37
N GLU A 2 -27.86 -6.72 -6.67
CA GLU A 2 -26.96 -7.72 -7.27
C GLU A 2 -26.59 -7.46 -8.74
N GLY A 3 -27.54 -7.00 -9.57
CA GLY A 3 -27.30 -6.70 -10.99
C GLY A 3 -26.26 -5.58 -11.22
N SER A 4 -26.29 -4.53 -10.40
CA SER A 4 -25.36 -3.40 -10.50
C SER A 4 -23.93 -3.76 -10.08
N ARG A 5 -23.76 -4.74 -9.17
CA ARG A 5 -22.45 -5.28 -8.81
C ARG A 5 -21.86 -6.13 -9.93
N ARG A 6 -22.70 -6.95 -10.57
CA ARG A 6 -22.29 -7.80 -11.71
C ARG A 6 -21.82 -6.96 -12.90
N GLU A 7 -22.59 -5.93 -13.29
CA GLU A 7 -22.22 -5.03 -14.39
C GLU A 7 -20.89 -4.31 -14.11
N THR A 8 -20.67 -3.83 -12.88
CA THR A 8 -19.40 -3.21 -12.49
C THR A 8 -18.24 -4.19 -12.54
N LEU A 9 -18.43 -5.45 -12.11
CA LEU A 9 -17.38 -6.48 -12.21
C LEU A 9 -17.06 -6.80 -13.67
N ILE A 10 -18.07 -6.93 -14.54
CA ILE A 10 -17.86 -7.17 -15.97
C ILE A 10 -17.04 -6.02 -16.57
N GLY A 11 -17.43 -4.77 -16.32
CA GLY A 11 -16.69 -3.62 -16.82
C GLY A 11 -15.26 -3.53 -16.27
N PHE A 12 -15.06 -3.85 -14.99
CA PHE A 12 -13.73 -3.95 -14.38
C PHE A 12 -12.84 -4.95 -15.15
N PHE A 13 -13.33 -6.16 -15.40
CA PHE A 13 -12.55 -7.18 -16.11
C PHE A 13 -12.33 -6.84 -17.58
N ILE A 14 -13.30 -6.22 -18.26
CA ILE A 14 -13.14 -5.75 -19.64
C ILE A 14 -12.00 -4.73 -19.70
N VAL A 15 -12.04 -3.70 -18.86
CA VAL A 15 -10.98 -2.67 -18.81
C VAL A 15 -9.63 -3.31 -18.48
N LEU A 16 -9.58 -4.18 -17.46
CA LEU A 16 -8.37 -4.87 -17.04
C LEU A 16 -7.74 -5.66 -18.19
N VAL A 17 -8.52 -6.52 -18.86
CA VAL A 17 -8.02 -7.42 -19.91
C VAL A 17 -7.60 -6.64 -21.15
N VAL A 18 -8.38 -5.64 -21.57
CA VAL A 18 -8.05 -4.83 -22.76
C VAL A 18 -6.77 -4.04 -22.51
N VAL A 19 -6.67 -3.33 -21.38
CA VAL A 19 -5.47 -2.51 -21.07
C VAL A 19 -4.25 -3.41 -20.87
N PHE A 20 -4.38 -4.50 -20.11
CA PHE A 20 -3.29 -5.45 -19.91
C PHE A 20 -2.81 -6.06 -21.24
N GLY A 21 -3.73 -6.45 -22.12
CA GLY A 21 -3.39 -7.00 -23.43
C GLY A 21 -2.59 -6.02 -24.30
N VAL A 22 -3.00 -4.75 -24.31
CA VAL A 22 -2.26 -3.69 -25.03
C VAL A 22 -0.90 -3.45 -24.41
N TYR A 23 -0.81 -3.32 -23.09
CA TYR A 23 0.47 -3.12 -22.39
C TYR A 23 1.43 -4.27 -22.62
N VAL A 24 0.98 -5.54 -22.52
CA VAL A 24 1.81 -6.71 -22.84
C VAL A 24 2.27 -6.73 -24.29
N ALA A 25 1.40 -6.32 -25.23
CA ALA A 25 1.77 -6.25 -26.64
C ALA A 25 2.82 -5.16 -26.95
N THR A 26 2.92 -4.14 -26.10
CA THR A 26 3.83 -3.00 -26.32
C THR A 26 4.99 -2.92 -25.33
N LEU A 27 5.04 -3.77 -24.30
CA LEU A 27 6.07 -3.67 -23.28
C LEU A 27 7.44 -4.09 -23.82
N PRO A 28 8.52 -3.39 -23.44
CA PRO A 28 9.87 -3.71 -23.89
C PRO A 28 10.31 -5.09 -23.38
N PRO A 29 10.87 -5.95 -24.25
CA PRO A 29 11.33 -7.27 -23.84
C PRO A 29 12.54 -7.22 -22.91
N THR A 30 13.29 -6.11 -22.93
CA THR A 30 14.51 -5.89 -22.17
C THR A 30 14.45 -4.54 -21.45
N VAL A 31 15.60 -4.05 -20.98
CA VAL A 31 15.74 -2.74 -20.33
C VAL A 31 15.42 -1.60 -21.31
N SER A 32 14.63 -0.62 -20.85
CA SER A 32 14.37 0.64 -21.56
C SER A 32 15.36 1.75 -21.16
N PHE A 33 15.19 2.92 -21.77
CA PHE A 33 15.85 4.13 -21.32
C PHE A 33 15.31 4.58 -19.94
N TRP A 34 16.07 5.40 -19.20
CA TRP A 34 15.73 5.96 -17.88
C TRP A 34 15.95 5.03 -16.67
N ASP A 35 15.17 5.25 -15.60
CA ASP A 35 15.34 4.64 -14.27
C ASP A 35 14.98 3.15 -14.24
N CYS A 36 14.25 2.65 -15.23
CA CYS A 36 13.82 1.25 -15.30
C CYS A 36 14.99 0.26 -15.21
N GLY A 37 16.13 0.54 -15.85
CA GLY A 37 17.31 -0.31 -15.79
C GLY A 37 17.89 -0.42 -14.39
N GLU A 38 17.88 0.68 -13.64
CA GLU A 38 18.27 0.69 -12.24
C GLU A 38 17.27 -0.11 -11.40
N PHE A 39 15.96 0.14 -11.52
CA PHE A 39 14.93 -0.57 -10.77
C PHE A 39 14.93 -2.08 -11.03
N ILE A 40 15.19 -2.52 -12.27
CA ILE A 40 15.37 -3.93 -12.62
C ILE A 40 16.61 -4.49 -11.90
N ALA A 41 17.75 -3.81 -12.02
CA ALA A 41 19.00 -4.27 -11.43
C ALA A 41 18.91 -4.36 -9.89
N VAL A 42 18.42 -3.30 -9.23
CA VAL A 42 18.32 -3.26 -7.77
C VAL A 42 17.26 -4.22 -7.23
N SER A 43 16.16 -4.46 -7.96
CA SER A 43 15.17 -5.49 -7.60
C SER A 43 15.77 -6.90 -7.72
N TYR A 44 16.66 -7.12 -8.68
CA TYR A 44 17.33 -8.41 -8.83
C TYR A 44 18.37 -8.65 -7.74
N ILE A 45 19.26 -7.68 -7.46
CA ILE A 45 20.36 -7.85 -6.49
C ILE A 45 19.99 -7.44 -5.06
N LEU A 46 18.78 -6.94 -4.82
CA LEU A 46 18.35 -6.30 -3.56
C LEU A 46 19.24 -5.10 -3.19
N GLY A 47 19.55 -4.27 -4.19
CA GLY A 47 20.31 -3.03 -4.05
C GLY A 47 19.44 -1.85 -3.61
N VAL A 48 20.06 -0.68 -3.52
CA VAL A 48 19.37 0.58 -3.21
C VAL A 48 19.38 1.46 -4.48
N PRO A 49 18.21 1.82 -5.04
CA PRO A 49 18.12 2.74 -6.18
C PRO A 49 18.37 4.17 -5.75
N HIS A 50 18.39 5.09 -6.71
CA HIS A 50 18.44 6.52 -6.48
C HIS A 50 17.42 6.98 -5.40
N PRO A 51 17.73 8.06 -4.65
CA PRO A 51 16.84 8.59 -3.63
C PRO A 51 15.42 8.85 -4.18
N PRO A 52 14.34 8.40 -3.50
CA PRO A 52 14.28 8.07 -2.07
C PRO A 52 14.62 6.62 -1.69
N GLY A 53 15.05 5.78 -2.64
CA GLY A 53 15.54 4.42 -2.39
C GLY A 53 14.48 3.31 -2.44
N SER A 54 13.19 3.62 -2.54
CA SER A 54 12.08 2.71 -2.87
C SER A 54 12.19 1.25 -2.34
N PRO A 55 12.44 1.04 -1.03
CA PRO A 55 12.79 -0.28 -0.48
C PRO A 55 11.68 -1.32 -0.63
N LEU A 56 10.41 -0.93 -0.52
CA LEU A 56 9.29 -1.84 -0.72
C LEU A 56 9.14 -2.23 -2.19
N TYR A 57 9.38 -1.30 -3.13
CA TYR A 57 9.38 -1.63 -4.55
C TYR A 57 10.45 -2.69 -4.85
N VAL A 58 11.68 -2.52 -4.35
CA VAL A 58 12.78 -3.48 -4.53
C VAL A 58 12.42 -4.87 -3.99
N LEU A 59 11.83 -4.94 -2.79
CA LEU A 59 11.42 -6.21 -2.17
C LEU A 59 10.31 -6.90 -2.97
N VAL A 60 9.29 -6.15 -3.39
CA VAL A 60 8.20 -6.70 -4.22
C VAL A 60 8.74 -7.11 -5.59
N GLY A 61 9.59 -6.30 -6.21
CA GLY A 61 10.24 -6.58 -7.48
C GLY A 61 11.07 -7.86 -7.42
N ARG A 62 11.81 -8.11 -6.33
CA ARG A 62 12.54 -9.36 -6.12
C ARG A 62 11.61 -10.57 -6.06
N VAL A 63 10.51 -10.46 -5.32
CA VAL A 63 9.50 -11.53 -5.24
C VAL A 63 8.90 -11.79 -6.62
N VAL A 64 8.54 -10.75 -7.37
CA VAL A 64 8.01 -10.90 -8.74
C VAL A 64 9.03 -11.55 -9.67
N ALA A 65 10.30 -11.14 -9.60
CA ALA A 65 11.37 -11.76 -10.37
C ALA A 65 11.50 -13.26 -10.11
N ILE A 66 11.29 -13.71 -8.88
CA ILE A 66 11.30 -15.13 -8.51
C ILE A 66 10.02 -15.84 -9.00
N LEU A 67 8.85 -15.25 -8.77
CA LEU A 67 7.55 -15.86 -9.13
C LEU A 67 7.38 -16.01 -10.64
N LEU A 68 7.90 -15.07 -11.43
CA LEU A 68 7.84 -15.08 -12.89
C LEU A 68 9.07 -15.72 -13.54
N SER A 69 9.74 -16.63 -12.83
CA SER A 69 10.95 -17.31 -13.30
C SER A 69 10.77 -18.20 -14.53
N MET A 70 9.53 -18.43 -14.98
CA MET A 70 9.25 -19.08 -16.26
C MET A 70 9.62 -18.24 -17.50
N PHE A 71 9.82 -16.93 -17.33
CA PHE A 71 10.31 -16.04 -18.41
C PHE A 71 11.80 -15.80 -18.21
N ASP A 72 12.66 -16.12 -19.17
CA ASP A 72 14.12 -16.06 -18.95
C ASP A 72 14.63 -14.66 -18.58
N GLU A 73 14.11 -13.63 -19.25
CA GLU A 73 14.57 -12.24 -19.11
C GLU A 73 13.99 -11.57 -17.85
N VAL A 74 14.85 -11.11 -16.94
CA VAL A 74 14.44 -10.46 -15.69
C VAL A 74 13.78 -9.11 -15.99
N ALA A 75 14.31 -8.35 -16.95
CA ALA A 75 13.71 -7.08 -17.35
C ALA A 75 12.24 -7.24 -17.76
N PHE A 76 11.93 -8.28 -18.56
CA PHE A 76 10.57 -8.61 -18.95
C PHE A 76 9.66 -8.87 -17.74
N ARG A 77 10.13 -9.61 -16.73
CA ARG A 77 9.34 -9.92 -15.51
C ARG A 77 8.93 -8.65 -14.76
N LEU A 78 9.84 -7.68 -14.66
CA LEU A 78 9.61 -6.43 -13.93
C LEU A 78 8.81 -5.42 -14.77
N ASN A 79 9.01 -5.37 -16.09
CA ASN A 79 8.14 -4.62 -17.00
C ASN A 79 6.70 -5.17 -16.95
N LEU A 80 6.54 -6.49 -16.88
CA LEU A 80 5.24 -7.14 -16.73
C LEU A 80 4.57 -6.81 -15.40
N PHE A 81 5.34 -6.65 -14.31
CA PHE A 81 4.81 -6.19 -13.02
C PHE A 81 4.19 -4.80 -13.12
N SER A 82 4.86 -3.87 -13.80
CA SER A 82 4.29 -2.55 -14.10
C SER A 82 3.03 -2.66 -14.95
N ALA A 83 3.02 -3.51 -15.97
CA ALA A 83 1.88 -3.67 -16.87
C ALA A 83 0.64 -4.20 -16.15
N ILE A 84 0.83 -5.19 -15.26
CA ILE A 84 -0.23 -5.70 -14.38
C ILE A 84 -0.75 -4.57 -13.48
N SER A 85 0.16 -3.82 -12.85
CA SER A 85 -0.20 -2.76 -11.92
C SER A 85 -0.94 -1.61 -12.62
N GLY A 86 -0.48 -1.19 -13.79
CA GLY A 86 -1.09 -0.13 -14.60
C GLY A 86 -2.49 -0.54 -15.08
N ALA A 87 -2.64 -1.75 -15.60
CA ALA A 87 -3.95 -2.27 -16.00
C ALA A 87 -4.93 -2.38 -14.82
N LEU A 88 -4.44 -2.84 -13.66
CA LEU A 88 -5.23 -2.88 -12.43
C LEU A 88 -5.65 -1.47 -11.97
N ALA A 89 -4.76 -0.49 -12.05
CA ALA A 89 -5.09 0.90 -11.74
C ALA A 89 -6.19 1.43 -12.68
N CYS A 90 -6.13 1.20 -13.99
CA CYS A 90 -7.19 1.60 -14.93
C CYS A 90 -8.55 0.94 -14.61
N ALA A 91 -8.53 -0.34 -14.21
CA ALA A 91 -9.74 -1.06 -13.81
C ALA A 91 -10.31 -0.56 -12.48
N LEU A 92 -9.47 -0.21 -11.51
CA LEU A 92 -9.89 0.40 -10.25
C LEU A 92 -10.43 1.83 -10.47
N LEU A 93 -9.84 2.60 -11.38
CA LEU A 93 -10.34 3.91 -11.80
C LEU A 93 -11.75 3.79 -12.40
N PHE A 94 -11.99 2.76 -13.20
CA PHE A 94 -13.34 2.48 -13.73
C PHE A 94 -14.34 2.28 -12.58
N VAL A 95 -13.99 1.47 -11.58
CA VAL A 95 -14.85 1.24 -10.40
C VAL A 95 -15.08 2.52 -9.62
N LEU A 96 -14.04 3.35 -9.45
CA LEU A 96 -14.12 4.64 -8.77
C LEU A 96 -15.10 5.58 -9.47
N ILE A 97 -14.98 5.73 -10.79
CA ILE A 97 -15.89 6.58 -11.59
C ILE A 97 -17.33 6.08 -11.46
N VAL A 98 -17.54 4.76 -11.63
CA VAL A 98 -18.88 4.16 -11.50
C VAL A 98 -19.48 4.42 -10.12
N LYS A 99 -18.69 4.30 -9.04
CA LYS A 99 -19.17 4.59 -7.68
C LYS A 99 -19.52 6.07 -7.53
N VAL A 100 -18.61 6.98 -7.86
CA VAL A 100 -18.81 8.43 -7.68
C VAL A 100 -20.04 8.93 -8.46
N VAL A 101 -20.20 8.53 -9.72
CA VAL A 101 -21.36 8.98 -10.52
C VAL A 101 -22.67 8.43 -9.97
N ARG A 102 -22.68 7.21 -9.42
CA ARG A 102 -23.87 6.64 -8.77
C ARG A 102 -24.23 7.34 -7.46
N GLU A 103 -23.23 7.73 -6.67
CA GLU A 103 -23.49 8.54 -5.46
C GLU A 103 -24.11 9.89 -5.84
N TRP A 104 -23.68 10.50 -6.95
CA TRP A 104 -24.20 11.79 -7.37
C TRP A 104 -25.58 11.70 -8.04
N HIS A 105 -25.79 10.74 -8.95
CA HIS A 105 -27.01 10.62 -9.75
C HIS A 105 -28.10 9.76 -9.09
N GLY A 106 -27.76 8.98 -8.05
CA GLY A 106 -28.68 8.07 -7.40
C GLY A 106 -28.93 6.76 -8.17
N LYS A 107 -30.09 6.12 -7.92
CA LYS A 107 -30.42 4.82 -8.53
C LYS A 107 -30.73 4.97 -10.02
N LEU A 108 -29.92 4.33 -10.87
CA LEU A 108 -30.14 4.23 -12.31
C LEU A 108 -31.08 3.06 -12.62
N LEU A 109 -32.31 3.37 -13.05
CA LEU A 109 -33.36 2.36 -13.29
C LEU A 109 -33.38 1.91 -14.76
N LYS A 110 -33.07 2.82 -15.69
CA LYS A 110 -33.13 2.53 -17.13
C LYS A 110 -31.84 1.89 -17.62
N LEU A 111 -31.95 0.99 -18.62
CA LEU A 111 -30.79 0.34 -19.23
C LEU A 111 -29.86 1.37 -19.90
N GLU A 112 -30.42 2.34 -20.61
CA GLU A 112 -29.69 3.40 -21.31
C GLU A 112 -28.78 4.19 -20.37
N GLU A 113 -29.29 4.61 -19.21
CA GLU A 113 -28.53 5.32 -18.17
C GLU A 113 -27.34 4.49 -17.67
N ARG A 114 -27.56 3.18 -17.45
CA ARG A 114 -26.49 2.28 -17.04
C ARG A 114 -25.44 2.12 -18.13
N LEU A 115 -25.86 1.92 -19.38
CA LEU A 115 -24.95 1.79 -20.52
C LEU A 115 -24.10 3.05 -20.72
N ILE A 116 -24.71 4.24 -20.63
CA ILE A 116 -24.00 5.52 -20.71
C ILE A 116 -22.97 5.63 -19.60
N LEU A 117 -23.35 5.34 -18.35
CA LEU A 117 -22.40 5.37 -17.22
C LEU A 117 -21.21 4.45 -17.45
N TYR A 118 -21.47 3.19 -17.79
CA TYR A 118 -20.40 2.20 -17.95
C TYR A 118 -19.51 2.49 -19.17
N ALA A 119 -20.09 2.95 -20.27
CA ALA A 119 -19.33 3.39 -21.44
C ALA A 119 -18.46 4.62 -21.13
N ALA A 120 -19.00 5.61 -20.43
CA ALA A 120 -18.26 6.81 -20.03
C ALA A 120 -17.13 6.50 -19.05
N ALA A 121 -17.37 5.62 -18.07
CA ALA A 121 -16.34 5.17 -17.14
C ALA A 121 -15.23 4.39 -17.86
N ALA A 122 -15.57 3.51 -18.79
CA ALA A 122 -14.58 2.78 -19.58
C ALA A 122 -13.77 3.72 -20.49
N ALA A 123 -14.45 4.66 -21.16
CA ALA A 123 -13.79 5.67 -21.99
C ALA A 123 -12.79 6.51 -21.20
N ALA A 124 -13.18 7.00 -20.01
CA ALA A 124 -12.28 7.74 -19.14
C ALA A 124 -11.08 6.90 -18.65
N SER A 125 -11.30 5.64 -18.29
CA SER A 125 -10.21 4.72 -17.94
C SER A 125 -9.25 4.48 -19.11
N PHE A 126 -9.77 4.35 -20.34
CA PHE A 126 -8.94 4.19 -21.54
C PHE A 126 -8.19 5.47 -21.91
N MET A 127 -8.78 6.65 -21.69
CA MET A 127 -8.06 7.92 -21.88
C MET A 127 -6.84 8.03 -20.97
N ILE A 128 -6.95 7.58 -19.71
CA ILE A 128 -5.80 7.49 -18.81
C ILE A 128 -4.83 6.40 -19.25
N ALA A 129 -5.33 5.18 -19.52
CA ALA A 129 -4.51 4.04 -19.94
C ALA A 129 -3.62 4.37 -21.15
N PHE A 130 -4.18 5.07 -22.14
CA PHE A 130 -3.52 5.37 -23.40
C PHE A 130 -2.95 6.79 -23.48
N SER A 131 -2.86 7.49 -22.35
CA SER A 131 -2.07 8.72 -22.25
C SER A 131 -0.58 8.39 -22.22
N SER A 132 0.26 9.17 -22.91
CA SER A 132 1.69 8.87 -23.05
C SER A 132 2.38 8.64 -21.70
N THR A 133 2.23 9.58 -20.76
CA THR A 133 2.87 9.49 -19.45
C THR A 133 2.44 8.24 -18.68
N PHE A 134 1.14 7.93 -18.64
CA PHE A 134 0.69 6.76 -17.87
C PHE A 134 1.04 5.45 -18.57
N TRP A 135 0.98 5.42 -19.90
CA TRP A 135 1.37 4.27 -20.71
C TRP A 135 2.83 3.92 -20.47
N ASP A 136 3.75 4.87 -20.66
CA ASP A 136 5.20 4.66 -20.52
C ASP A 136 5.53 4.09 -19.12
N ASN A 137 4.96 4.70 -18.07
CA ASN A 137 5.09 4.24 -16.68
C ASN A 137 4.39 2.90 -16.37
N SER A 138 3.56 2.40 -17.27
CA SER A 138 2.88 1.11 -17.14
C SER A 138 3.59 0.00 -17.88
N ILE A 139 4.40 0.29 -18.90
CA ILE A 139 5.08 -0.75 -19.69
C ILE A 139 6.54 -0.96 -19.30
N GLU A 140 7.11 -0.04 -18.52
CA GLU A 140 8.49 -0.09 -18.04
C GLU A 140 8.54 -0.34 -16.53
N ALA A 141 9.61 -0.97 -16.03
CA ALA A 141 9.81 -1.24 -14.61
C ALA A 141 9.92 0.07 -13.79
N GLU A 142 8.77 0.57 -13.33
CA GLU A 142 8.61 1.88 -12.75
C GLU A 142 7.74 1.84 -11.50
N VAL A 143 7.92 2.82 -10.63
CA VAL A 143 7.29 2.87 -9.29
C VAL A 143 5.85 3.40 -9.33
N TYR A 144 5.49 4.14 -10.38
CA TYR A 144 4.26 4.93 -10.42
C TYR A 144 3.00 4.08 -10.58
N SER A 145 3.04 3.04 -11.40
CA SER A 145 1.88 2.14 -11.64
C SER A 145 1.47 1.38 -10.37
N PRO A 146 2.39 0.74 -9.61
CA PRO A 146 2.06 0.15 -8.31
C PRO A 146 1.53 1.17 -7.30
N VAL A 147 2.07 2.40 -7.28
CA VAL A 147 1.55 3.46 -6.40
C VAL A 147 0.14 3.88 -6.79
N ALA A 148 -0.17 4.00 -8.08
CA ALA A 148 -1.50 4.35 -8.56
C ALA A 148 -2.57 3.36 -8.08
N VAL A 149 -2.25 2.06 -8.05
CA VAL A 149 -3.13 1.02 -7.47
C VAL A 149 -3.44 1.33 -6.00
N ILE A 150 -2.43 1.64 -5.19
CA ILE A 150 -2.62 1.94 -3.77
C ILE A 150 -3.45 3.21 -3.58
N MET A 151 -3.16 4.26 -4.35
CA MET A 151 -3.95 5.50 -4.34
C MET A 151 -5.43 5.22 -4.58
N LEU A 152 -5.76 4.45 -5.62
CA LEU A 152 -7.14 4.12 -5.98
C LEU A 152 -7.83 3.23 -4.95
N ILE A 153 -7.12 2.24 -4.40
CA ILE A 153 -7.64 1.40 -3.31
C ILE A 153 -7.97 2.28 -2.10
N VAL A 154 -7.06 3.16 -1.68
CA VAL A 154 -7.26 4.05 -0.52
C VAL A 154 -8.45 4.98 -0.73
N THR A 155 -8.58 5.56 -1.93
CA THR A 155 -9.75 6.39 -2.28
C THR A 155 -11.05 5.57 -2.22
N LEU A 156 -11.07 4.37 -2.79
CA LEU A 156 -12.24 3.48 -2.74
C LEU A 156 -12.59 3.07 -1.31
N LEU A 157 -11.59 2.77 -0.47
CA LEU A 157 -11.80 2.44 0.96
C LEU A 157 -12.44 3.61 1.71
N ALA A 158 -12.05 4.86 1.43
CA ALA A 158 -12.67 6.02 2.05
C ALA A 158 -14.11 6.23 1.57
N LEU A 159 -14.42 5.98 0.30
CA LEU A 159 -15.80 6.01 -0.17
C LEU A 159 -16.64 4.86 0.42
N ILE A 160 -16.07 3.68 0.64
CA ILE A 160 -16.77 2.58 1.33
C ILE A 160 -16.97 2.93 2.81
N TRP A 161 -15.99 3.59 3.44
CA TRP A 161 -16.10 4.10 4.81
C TRP A 161 -17.23 5.12 4.92
N GLN A 162 -17.36 6.01 3.94
CA GLN A 162 -18.43 7.00 3.86
C GLN A 162 -19.81 6.36 3.99
N ASP A 163 -20.07 5.33 3.18
CA ASP A 163 -21.34 4.57 3.18
C ASP A 163 -21.62 3.94 4.55
N ARG A 164 -20.56 3.54 5.26
CA ARG A 164 -20.61 2.76 6.50
C ARG A 164 -20.30 3.57 7.74
N VAL A 165 -20.31 4.91 7.68
CA VAL A 165 -19.76 5.75 8.76
C VAL A 165 -20.39 5.47 10.13
N ARG A 166 -21.68 5.06 10.15
CA ARG A 166 -22.45 4.73 11.36
C ARG A 166 -22.29 3.28 11.84
N GLU A 167 -21.66 2.41 11.06
CA GLU A 167 -21.47 1.01 11.39
C GLU A 167 -20.32 0.81 12.39
N ALA A 168 -20.49 -0.15 13.30
CA ALA A 168 -19.44 -0.53 14.23
C ALA A 168 -18.21 -1.03 13.46
N GLY A 169 -17.05 -0.42 13.68
CA GLY A 169 -15.80 -0.81 13.05
C GLY A 169 -15.53 -0.18 11.68
N SER A 170 -16.37 0.73 11.18
CA SER A 170 -16.13 1.47 9.93
C SER A 170 -14.75 2.12 9.87
N LYS A 171 -14.28 2.66 11.02
CA LYS A 171 -12.96 3.28 11.19
C LYS A 171 -11.77 2.36 10.86
N LYS A 172 -11.95 1.03 10.84
CA LYS A 172 -10.92 0.07 10.39
C LYS A 172 -10.51 0.34 8.94
N LEU A 173 -11.44 0.78 8.08
CA LEU A 173 -11.15 1.13 6.69
C LEU A 173 -10.18 2.31 6.60
N LEU A 174 -10.37 3.34 7.43
CA LEU A 174 -9.46 4.49 7.50
C LEU A 174 -8.09 4.11 8.06
N ILE A 175 -8.03 3.20 9.05
CA ILE A 175 -6.76 2.68 9.58
C ILE A 175 -5.99 1.93 8.48
N VAL A 176 -6.67 1.07 7.72
CA VAL A 176 -6.08 0.38 6.56
C VAL A 176 -5.62 1.39 5.51
N SER A 177 -6.40 2.44 5.24
CA SER A 177 -5.99 3.51 4.33
C SER A 177 -4.70 4.21 4.77
N VAL A 178 -4.59 4.59 6.04
CA VAL A 178 -3.36 5.18 6.59
C VAL A 178 -2.19 4.21 6.50
N TYR A 179 -2.39 2.95 6.85
CA TYR A 179 -1.37 1.91 6.73
C TYR A 179 -0.86 1.77 5.29
N LEU A 180 -1.76 1.64 4.32
CA LEU A 180 -1.42 1.51 2.91
C LEU A 180 -0.69 2.76 2.38
N LEU A 181 -1.15 3.96 2.75
CA LEU A 181 -0.46 5.20 2.43
C LEU A 181 0.95 5.22 3.03
N SER A 182 1.12 4.94 4.32
CA SER A 182 2.46 4.90 4.93
C SER A 182 3.37 3.85 4.30
N LEU A 183 2.83 2.66 4.01
CA LEU A 183 3.54 1.57 3.38
C LEU A 183 4.01 1.95 1.95
N SER A 184 3.16 2.66 1.21
CA SER A 184 3.46 3.10 -0.17
C SER A 184 4.58 4.13 -0.29
N ILE A 185 4.98 4.79 0.81
CA ILE A 185 6.20 5.61 0.85
C ILE A 185 7.43 4.76 0.51
N GLY A 186 7.43 3.48 0.89
CA GLY A 186 8.46 2.52 0.51
C GLY A 186 8.48 2.19 -0.99
N ILE A 187 7.48 2.60 -1.76
CA ILE A 187 7.44 2.46 -3.22
C ILE A 187 7.77 3.81 -3.86
N HIS A 188 6.96 4.84 -3.59
CA HIS A 188 7.21 6.20 -4.05
C HIS A 188 6.39 7.22 -3.25
N LEU A 189 6.96 8.40 -2.99
CA LEU A 189 6.33 9.43 -2.15
C LEU A 189 5.05 10.02 -2.76
N SER A 190 4.87 9.91 -4.08
CA SER A 190 3.68 10.44 -4.77
C SER A 190 2.37 9.91 -4.18
N ALA A 191 2.36 8.72 -3.57
CA ALA A 191 1.18 8.20 -2.86
C ALA A 191 0.57 9.17 -1.84
N MET A 192 1.40 10.03 -1.24
CA MET A 192 0.97 11.05 -0.27
C MET A 192 0.11 12.16 -0.89
N LEU A 193 0.06 12.29 -2.21
CA LEU A 193 -0.81 13.26 -2.89
C LEU A 193 -2.29 13.04 -2.55
N VAL A 194 -2.69 11.79 -2.27
CA VAL A 194 -4.07 11.46 -1.87
C VAL A 194 -4.33 11.75 -0.39
N ALA A 195 -3.30 11.83 0.46
CA ALA A 195 -3.46 11.94 1.90
C ALA A 195 -4.22 13.21 2.33
N LEU A 196 -3.89 14.38 1.74
CA LEU A 196 -4.55 15.64 2.08
C LEU A 196 -6.02 15.67 1.59
N PRO A 197 -6.35 15.36 0.31
CA PRO A 197 -7.74 15.22 -0.12
C PRO A 197 -8.55 14.22 0.73
N LEU A 198 -7.95 13.09 1.09
CA LEU A 198 -8.59 12.07 1.94
C LEU A 198 -8.89 12.63 3.34
N MET A 199 -7.94 13.35 3.94
CA MET A 199 -8.13 13.98 5.25
C MET A 199 -9.27 15.00 5.20
N ILE A 200 -9.28 15.88 4.20
CA ILE A 200 -10.36 16.87 4.01
C ILE A 200 -11.71 16.15 3.86
N PHE A 201 -11.77 15.11 3.05
CA PHE A 201 -12.97 14.29 2.85
C PHE A 201 -13.47 13.67 4.17
N VAL A 202 -12.58 13.09 4.97
CA VAL A 202 -12.93 12.49 6.27
C VAL A 202 -13.41 13.58 7.25
N VAL A 203 -12.77 14.75 7.30
CA VAL A 203 -13.20 15.86 8.16
C VAL A 203 -14.60 16.34 7.80
N ILE A 204 -14.88 16.52 6.50
CA ILE A 204 -16.20 16.96 6.00
C ILE A 204 -17.28 15.96 6.39
N TRP A 205 -17.01 14.66 6.25
CA TRP A 205 -18.03 13.63 6.50
C TRP A 205 -18.20 13.28 7.98
N ASN A 206 -17.10 13.18 8.72
CA ASN A 206 -17.10 12.88 10.15
C ASN A 206 -15.81 13.34 10.83
N ARG A 207 -15.79 14.58 11.32
CA ARG A 207 -14.64 15.17 12.04
C ARG A 207 -14.11 14.30 13.19
N ASP A 208 -15.00 13.60 13.90
CA ASP A 208 -14.66 12.82 15.09
C ASP A 208 -13.83 11.58 14.72
N SER A 209 -13.85 11.17 13.44
CA SER A 209 -13.01 10.09 12.94
C SER A 209 -11.55 10.50 12.81
N VAL A 210 -11.23 11.78 12.60
CA VAL A 210 -9.84 12.26 12.53
C VAL A 210 -9.20 12.32 13.91
N PHE A 211 -9.97 12.69 14.94
CA PHE A 211 -9.51 12.79 16.32
C PHE A 211 -9.65 11.49 17.11
N ASP A 212 -9.89 10.36 16.43
CA ASP A 212 -10.03 9.07 17.10
C ASP A 212 -8.68 8.64 17.72
N LYS A 213 -8.72 8.26 19.01
CA LYS A 213 -7.54 7.82 19.76
C LYS A 213 -6.83 6.62 19.13
N ARG A 214 -7.51 5.83 18.30
CA ARG A 214 -6.92 4.72 17.53
C ARG A 214 -5.86 5.17 16.52
N PHE A 215 -5.84 6.43 16.12
CA PHE A 215 -4.79 6.99 15.26
C PHE A 215 -3.54 7.44 16.05
N VAL A 216 -3.62 7.55 17.38
CA VAL A 216 -2.48 7.97 18.21
C VAL A 216 -1.27 7.05 18.04
N PRO A 217 -1.40 5.70 18.06
CA PRO A 217 -0.27 4.82 17.76
C PRO A 217 0.31 5.08 16.36
N ALA A 218 -0.52 5.24 15.33
CA ALA A 218 -0.04 5.50 13.98
C ALA A 218 0.76 6.82 13.88
N ILE A 219 0.27 7.89 14.53
CA ILE A 219 0.97 9.18 14.60
C ILE A 219 2.29 9.03 15.35
N LEU A 220 2.29 8.34 16.50
CA LEU A 220 3.52 8.10 17.26
C LEU A 220 4.53 7.26 16.46
N ALA A 221 4.09 6.31 15.64
CA ALA A 221 4.97 5.53 14.77
C ALA A 221 5.63 6.43 13.73
N LEU A 222 4.86 7.31 13.09
CA LEU A 222 5.38 8.23 12.07
C LEU A 222 6.35 9.25 12.66
N VAL A 223 6.01 9.87 13.80
CA VAL A 223 6.89 10.80 14.53
C VAL A 223 8.17 10.09 14.96
N SER A 224 8.05 8.85 15.41
CA SER A 224 9.16 8.01 15.80
C SER A 224 10.10 7.68 14.64
N ILE A 225 9.56 7.23 13.51
CA ILE A 225 10.33 6.93 12.29
C ILE A 225 11.04 8.20 11.82
N TRP A 226 10.33 9.35 11.80
CA TRP A 226 10.92 10.62 11.44
C TRP A 226 12.05 11.05 12.39
N GLY A 227 11.84 10.88 13.70
CA GLY A 227 12.86 11.14 14.71
C GLY A 227 14.09 10.26 14.52
N VAL A 228 13.90 8.97 14.23
CA VAL A 228 14.98 8.02 13.91
C VAL A 228 15.77 8.46 12.68
N VAL A 229 15.09 8.88 11.61
CA VAL A 229 15.75 9.39 10.39
C VAL A 229 16.57 10.65 10.71
N ARG A 230 15.99 11.64 11.40
CA ARG A 230 16.73 12.86 11.78
C ARG A 230 17.90 12.62 12.71
N LEU A 231 17.77 11.67 13.65
CA LEU A 231 18.86 11.28 14.53
C LEU A 231 19.97 10.53 13.79
N SER A 232 19.62 9.77 12.74
CA SER A 232 20.59 9.11 11.87
C SER A 232 21.39 10.08 11.00
N GLU A 233 20.83 11.24 10.66
CA GLU A 233 21.50 12.31 9.93
C GLU A 233 22.44 13.14 10.83
N ALA A 234 22.11 13.28 12.12
CA ALA A 234 22.81 14.18 13.04
C ALA A 234 24.00 13.53 13.79
N TRP A 235 24.09 12.20 13.84
CA TRP A 235 25.10 11.46 14.60
C TRP A 235 25.67 10.30 13.78
N THR A 236 26.94 9.94 14.01
CA THR A 236 27.57 8.75 13.42
C THR A 236 26.66 7.52 13.59
N GLY A 237 26.36 6.91 12.45
CA GLY A 237 25.22 6.03 12.23
C GLY A 237 25.11 4.84 13.19
N THR A 238 23.91 4.25 13.21
CA THR A 238 23.51 3.03 13.93
C THR A 238 23.11 3.18 15.41
N THR A 239 23.92 3.76 16.29
CA THR A 239 23.57 3.79 17.74
C THR A 239 22.39 4.72 18.02
N ALA A 240 22.38 5.91 17.43
CA ALA A 240 21.26 6.86 17.54
C ALA A 240 19.97 6.31 16.90
N PHE A 241 20.10 5.53 15.81
CA PHE A 241 19.00 4.83 15.15
C PHE A 241 18.38 3.76 16.07
N ILE A 242 19.21 2.91 16.70
CA ILE A 242 18.75 1.86 17.62
C ILE A 242 18.05 2.47 18.84
N ILE A 243 18.63 3.50 19.45
CA ILE A 243 18.02 4.19 20.59
C ILE A 243 16.68 4.82 20.18
N GLY A 244 16.64 5.51 19.04
CA GLY A 244 15.40 6.08 18.51
C GLY A 244 14.33 5.03 18.22
N ALA A 245 14.69 3.89 17.61
CA ALA A 245 13.78 2.81 17.29
C ALA A 245 13.23 2.10 18.55
N VAL A 246 14.05 1.99 19.61
CA VAL A 246 13.63 1.44 20.90
C VAL A 246 12.66 2.40 21.61
N LEU A 247 12.99 3.69 21.67
CA LEU A 247 12.11 4.71 22.27
C LEU A 247 10.79 4.83 21.52
N ALA A 248 10.84 4.73 20.19
CA ALA A 248 9.69 4.66 19.31
C ALA A 248 8.79 3.45 19.62
N GLY A 249 9.38 2.26 19.68
CA GLY A 249 8.67 1.03 20.02
C GLY A 249 8.03 1.10 21.41
N LEU A 250 8.71 1.72 22.39
CA LEU A 250 8.19 1.97 23.73
C LEU A 250 7.03 2.96 23.74
N ALA A 251 7.12 4.06 22.99
CA ALA A 251 6.04 5.04 22.87
C ALA A 251 4.80 4.43 22.20
N LEU A 252 5.02 3.64 21.15
CA LEU A 252 3.98 2.87 20.48
C LEU A 252 3.34 1.86 21.41
N TYR A 253 4.14 1.16 22.21
CA TYR A 253 3.67 0.23 23.22
C TYR A 253 2.75 0.91 24.23
N VAL A 254 3.19 2.01 24.84
CA VAL A 254 2.41 2.74 25.84
C VAL A 254 1.09 3.26 25.26
N ALA A 255 1.10 3.72 24.00
CA ALA A 255 -0.11 4.15 23.32
C ALA A 255 -1.04 2.98 22.96
N TRP A 256 -0.47 1.85 22.53
CA TRP A 256 -1.20 0.63 22.21
C TRP A 256 -1.86 0.02 23.46
N GLU A 257 -1.12 -0.07 24.56
CA GLU A 257 -1.56 -0.56 25.87
C GLU A 257 -2.73 0.28 26.42
N ARG A 258 -2.62 1.61 26.38
CA ARG A 258 -3.69 2.54 26.79
C ARG A 258 -4.95 2.41 25.94
N THR A 259 -4.84 1.94 24.70
CA THR A 259 -5.96 1.87 23.76
C THR A 259 -6.65 0.50 23.78
N TRP A 260 -5.92 -0.60 24.04
CA TRP A 260 -6.42 -1.96 23.82
C TRP A 260 -6.39 -2.91 25.04
N LYS A 261 -5.93 -2.47 26.24
CA LYS A 261 -5.89 -3.27 27.49
C LYS A 261 -5.39 -4.71 27.26
N VAL A 262 -4.15 -4.82 26.80
CA VAL A 262 -3.49 -6.10 26.44
C VAL A 262 -2.71 -6.65 27.64
N ASP A 263 -2.48 -7.97 27.68
CA ASP A 263 -1.66 -8.62 28.71
C ASP A 263 -0.18 -8.21 28.61
N HIS A 264 0.32 -7.49 29.62
CA HIS A 264 1.67 -6.91 29.67
C HIS A 264 2.85 -7.88 29.39
N PRO A 265 2.82 -9.17 29.82
CA PRO A 265 3.94 -10.09 29.61
C PRO A 265 4.22 -10.39 28.14
N ALA A 266 3.16 -10.51 27.34
CA ALA A 266 3.29 -10.82 25.93
C ALA A 266 3.80 -9.62 25.12
N VAL A 267 3.43 -8.41 25.51
CA VAL A 267 3.91 -7.22 24.81
C VAL A 267 5.37 -6.90 25.14
N LEU A 268 5.78 -7.08 26.40
CA LEU A 268 7.19 -7.01 26.78
C LEU A 268 8.02 -8.07 26.04
N GLY A 269 7.50 -9.29 25.89
CA GLY A 269 8.14 -10.33 25.07
C GLY A 269 8.24 -9.95 23.59
N THR A 270 7.23 -9.28 23.03
CA THR A 270 7.22 -8.81 21.64
C THR A 270 8.26 -7.71 21.40
N ILE A 271 8.39 -6.76 22.33
CA ILE A 271 9.40 -5.69 22.27
C ILE A 271 10.81 -6.27 22.44
N ALA A 272 11.00 -7.18 23.39
CA ALA A 272 12.27 -7.86 23.59
C ALA A 272 12.67 -8.66 22.34
N ALA A 273 11.72 -9.34 21.70
CA ALA A 273 11.94 -10.07 20.46
C ALA A 273 12.29 -9.16 19.27
N LEU A 274 11.64 -8.00 19.14
CA LEU A 274 11.97 -6.98 18.14
C LEU A 274 13.37 -6.40 18.37
N ALA A 275 13.72 -6.07 19.62
CA ALA A 275 15.06 -5.62 19.98
C ALA A 275 16.11 -6.69 19.65
N PHE A 276 15.78 -7.97 19.86
CA PHE A 276 16.64 -9.10 19.52
C PHE A 276 16.79 -9.29 17.99
N CYS A 277 15.73 -9.07 17.21
CA CYS A 277 15.80 -9.05 15.74
C CYS A 277 16.76 -7.96 15.25
N LEU A 278 16.62 -6.75 15.79
CA LEU A 278 17.46 -5.60 15.43
C LEU A 278 18.92 -5.83 15.84
N TRP A 279 19.16 -6.50 16.96
CA TRP A 279 20.51 -6.88 17.39
C TRP A 279 21.14 -7.95 16.49
N GLY A 280 20.38 -8.97 16.09
CA GLY A 280 20.83 -9.99 15.13
C GLY A 280 21.17 -9.40 13.76
N LEU A 281 20.35 -8.48 13.26
CA LEU A 281 20.62 -7.71 12.03
C LEU A 281 21.91 -6.88 12.15
N TRP A 282 22.14 -6.23 13.29
CA TRP A 282 23.35 -5.44 13.54
C TRP A 282 24.63 -6.28 13.55
N LYS A 283 24.57 -7.52 14.08
CA LYS A 283 25.70 -8.45 14.10
C LYS A 283 25.91 -9.20 12.78
N GLY A 284 24.99 -9.10 11.82
CA GLY A 284 24.98 -9.94 10.62
C GLY A 284 24.68 -11.41 10.92
N GLU A 285 24.10 -11.70 12.08
CA GLU A 285 23.83 -13.07 12.54
C GLU A 285 22.37 -13.46 12.22
N ILE A 286 22.19 -14.10 11.07
CA ILE A 286 20.86 -14.46 10.55
C ILE A 286 20.09 -15.41 11.50
N VAL A 287 20.81 -16.21 12.29
CA VAL A 287 20.23 -17.12 13.29
C VAL A 287 19.61 -16.35 14.45
N LEU A 288 20.27 -15.27 14.92
CA LEU A 288 19.72 -14.40 15.96
C LEU A 288 18.52 -13.59 15.46
N PHE A 289 18.58 -13.12 14.21
CA PHE A 289 17.43 -12.47 13.58
C PHE A 289 16.23 -13.43 13.47
N ALA A 290 16.45 -14.64 12.95
CA ALA A 290 15.39 -15.66 12.83
C ALA A 290 14.81 -16.08 14.19
N ALA A 291 15.66 -16.21 15.22
CA ALA A 291 15.22 -16.48 16.59
C ALA A 291 14.39 -15.32 17.16
N GLY A 292 14.79 -14.07 16.90
CA GLY A 292 14.01 -12.88 17.25
C GLY A 292 12.65 -12.85 16.56
N VAL A 293 12.60 -13.18 15.26
CA VAL A 293 11.33 -13.24 14.50
C VAL A 293 10.43 -14.33 15.06
N GLY A 294 10.98 -15.51 15.37
CA GLY A 294 10.24 -16.59 16.02
C GLY A 294 9.67 -16.19 17.37
N ALA A 295 10.48 -15.54 18.23
CA ALA A 295 10.02 -15.01 19.51
C ALA A 295 8.95 -13.93 19.34
N PHE A 296 9.10 -13.04 18.35
CA PHE A 296 8.13 -11.99 18.05
C PHE A 296 6.78 -12.60 17.67
N LEU A 297 6.78 -13.60 16.80
CA LEU A 297 5.57 -14.31 16.41
C LEU A 297 4.90 -15.04 17.58
N VAL A 298 5.69 -15.68 18.46
CA VAL A 298 5.17 -16.37 19.65
C VAL A 298 4.58 -15.39 20.64
N PHE A 299 5.24 -14.27 20.93
CA PHE A 299 4.74 -13.29 21.89
C PHE A 299 3.59 -12.44 21.33
N ALA A 300 3.61 -12.12 20.03
CA ALA A 300 2.48 -11.49 19.36
C ALA A 300 1.25 -12.43 19.33
N TYR A 301 1.47 -13.73 19.18
CA TYR A 301 0.42 -14.76 19.26
C TYR A 301 -0.12 -14.91 20.70
N TRP A 302 0.76 -14.96 21.70
CA TRP A 302 0.39 -15.18 23.10
C TRP A 302 -0.29 -13.95 23.74
N GLY A 303 0.05 -12.74 23.29
CA GLY A 303 -0.61 -11.49 23.69
C GLY A 303 -1.89 -11.19 22.93
N GLY A 304 -2.20 -12.00 21.93
CA GLY A 304 -3.34 -11.82 21.05
C GLY A 304 -4.65 -12.32 21.68
N LYS A 305 -5.40 -11.41 22.30
CA LYS A 305 -6.87 -11.39 22.17
C LYS A 305 -7.35 -11.34 20.70
N LEU A 306 -6.42 -11.11 19.76
CA LEU A 306 -6.60 -11.07 18.31
C LEU A 306 -7.40 -12.23 17.71
N TYR A 307 -7.41 -13.43 18.31
CA TYR A 307 -8.27 -14.55 17.86
C TYR A 307 -9.65 -14.57 18.54
N GLN A 308 -9.73 -14.15 19.81
CA GLN A 308 -10.98 -14.12 20.58
C GLN A 308 -11.92 -13.03 20.06
N ASP A 309 -11.38 -11.88 19.63
CA ASP A 309 -12.13 -10.78 19.00
C ASP A 309 -12.33 -10.98 17.47
N TRP A 310 -11.86 -12.11 16.92
CA TRP A 310 -12.04 -12.49 15.51
C TRP A 310 -13.31 -13.32 15.26
N LYS A 311 -13.96 -13.81 16.32
CA LYS A 311 -15.33 -14.35 16.31
C LYS A 311 -16.35 -13.23 16.47
#